data_AF-A0A2E7WSD4-F1
#
_entry.id   AF-A0A2E7WSD4-F1
#
_cell.length_a   1.000
_cell.length_b   1.000
_cell.length_c   1.000
_cell.angle_alpha   90.00
_cell.angle_beta   90.00
_cell.angle_gamma   90.00
#
_symmetry.space_group_name_H-M   'P 1'
#
loop_
_entity.id
_entity.type
_entity.pdbx_description
1 polymer ?
#
loop_
_entity_poly.entity_id
_entity_poly.type
_entity_poly.pdbx_seq_one_letter_code
_entity_poly.pdbx_strand_id
1 'polypeptide(L)' 'MTLWNHHPRVYLTLEDSATALCPYCGTLYVLKEPTP' A
#
# COMPACT_ATOMS: atom_id res chain seq x y z
N MET A 1 -13.19 -11.44 14.61
CA MET A 1 -12.77 -12.56 13.73
C MET A 1 -11.58 -12.08 12.94
N THR A 2 -10.42 -12.70 13.17
CA THR A 2 -9.12 -12.26 12.69
C THR A 2 -9.11 -12.16 11.17
N LEU A 3 -9.03 -10.92 10.69
CA LEU A 3 -8.88 -10.46 9.30
C LEU A 3 -7.50 -10.87 8.71
N TRP A 4 -7.00 -12.03 9.10
CA TRP A 4 -5.67 -12.49 8.75
C TRP A 4 -5.80 -13.18 7.39
N ASN A 5 -5.32 -12.51 6.33
CA ASN A 5 -5.27 -13.00 4.93
C ASN A 5 -6.42 -12.61 3.98
N HIS A 6 -6.89 -11.35 3.96
CA HIS A 6 -7.84 -10.91 2.93
C HIS A 6 -7.25 -10.90 1.50
N HIS A 7 -5.92 -10.95 1.36
CA HIS A 7 -5.23 -11.14 0.09
C HIS A 7 -3.77 -11.61 0.30
N PRO A 8 -3.12 -12.19 -0.72
CA PRO A 8 -1.70 -12.53 -0.68
C PRO A 8 -0.82 -11.29 -0.49
N ARG A 9 0.43 -11.52 -0.05
CA ARG A 9 1.45 -10.46 -0.04
C ARG A 9 1.74 -10.05 -1.47
N VAL A 10 1.69 -8.75 -1.74
CA VAL A 10 1.95 -8.16 -3.05
C VAL A 10 2.90 -6.98 -2.92
N TYR A 11 3.60 -6.65 -4.00
CA TYR A 11 4.43 -5.46 -4.10
C TYR A 11 3.65 -4.38 -4.83
N LEU A 12 3.55 -3.19 -4.22
CA LEU A 12 2.94 -2.02 -4.82
C LEU A 12 4.03 -1.12 -5.38
N THR A 13 3.89 -0.71 -6.63
CA THR A 13 4.77 0.26 -7.28
C THR A 13 4.29 1.66 -6.89
N LEU A 14 5.11 2.38 -6.14
CA LEU A 14 4.94 3.81 -5.90
C LEU A 14 5.55 4.52 -7.12
N GLU A 15 4.71 4.95 -8.06
CA GLU A 15 5.14 5.77 -9.21
C GLU A 15 5.55 7.18 -8.73
N ASP A 16 5.89 8.08 -9.65
CA ASP A 16 6.31 9.48 -9.38
C ASP A 16 5.34 10.26 -8.48
N SER A 17 4.09 9.80 -8.35
CA SER A 17 3.06 10.36 -7.49
C SER A 17 3.22 10.04 -6.00
N ALA A 18 4.24 9.26 -5.59
CA ALA A 18 4.52 8.90 -4.21
C ALA A 18 3.34 8.19 -3.49
N THR A 19 2.37 7.68 -4.24
CA THR A 19 1.19 6.99 -3.71
C THR A 19 0.90 5.71 -4.47
N ALA A 20 0.29 4.72 -3.80
CA ALA A 20 -0.15 3.48 -4.42
C ALA A 20 -1.40 2.93 -3.75
N LEU A 21 -2.36 2.45 -4.54
CA LEU A 21 -3.59 1.84 -4.06
C LEU A 21 -3.48 0.31 -4.16
N CYS A 22 -3.76 -0.40 -3.07
CA CYS A 22 -3.81 -1.85 -3.10
C CYS A 22 -5.05 -2.34 -3.88
N PRO A 23 -4.92 -3.12 -4.96
CA PRO A 23 -6.06 -3.56 -5.77
C PRO A 23 -6.96 -4.56 -5.05
N TYR A 24 -6.52 -5.10 -3.91
CA TYR A 24 -7.27 -6.12 -3.17
C TYR A 24 -8.08 -5.55 -2.00
N CYS A 25 -7.45 -4.70 -1.18
CA CYS A 25 -8.09 -4.14 0.01
C CYS A 25 -8.45 -2.65 -0.11
N GLY A 26 -8.01 -1.98 -1.18
CA GLY A 26 -8.29 -0.56 -1.39
C GLY A 26 -7.49 0.39 -0.50
N THR A 27 -6.56 -0.12 0.32
CA THR A 27 -5.69 0.72 1.15
C THR A 27 -4.81 1.60 0.27
N LEU A 28 -4.83 2.92 0.53
CA LEU A 28 -3.94 3.90 -0.08
C LEU A 28 -2.67 4.04 0.76
N TYR A 29 -1.53 3.74 0.14
CA TYR A 29 -0.20 3.94 0.71
C TYR A 29 0.39 5.24 0.18
N VAL A 30 1.03 6.01 1.06
CA VAL A 30 1.69 7.28 0.74
C VAL A 30 3.14 7.19 1.23
N LEU A 31 4.10 7.50 0.36
CA LEU A 31 5.51 7.56 0.72
C LEU A 31 5.69 8.75 1.67
N LYS A 32 6.12 8.47 2.90
CA LYS A 32 6.48 9.51 3.85
C LYS A 32 7.75 10.19 3.35
N GLU A 33 7.71 11.50 3.16
CA GLU A 33 8.90 12.29 2.85
C GLU A 33 10.00 12.00 3.89
N PRO A 34 11.26 11.82 3.49
CA PRO A 34 12.35 11.73 4.44
C PRO A 34 12.44 13.07 5.17
N THR A 35 11.95 13.10 6.41
CA THR A 35 12.18 14.23 7.32
C THR A 35 13.69 14.32 7.55
N PRO A 36 14.33 15.49 7.40
CA PRO A 36 15.77 15.65 7.61
C PRO A 36 16.20 15.35 9.05
#